data_AF-A0A6A6LDY8-F1
#
_entry.id   AF-A0A6A6LDY8-F1
#
_cell.length_a   1.000
_cell.length_b   1.000
_cell.length_c   1.000
_cell.angle_alpha   90.00
_cell.angle_beta   90.00
_cell.angle_gamma   90.00
#
_symmetry.space_group_name_H-M   'P 1'
#
loop_
_entity.id
_entity.type
_entity.pdbx_description
1 polymer ?
#
loop_
_entity_poly.entity_id
_entity_poly.type
_entity_poly.pdbx_seq_one_letter_code
_entity_poly.pdbx_strand_id
1 'polypeptide(L)'
;MARSLLLLALCVLPALVSAARPARNPFELEGRVYCDTCRAGFETSKTTYIAGAKVRVECKNRKTMDLVYSKEGTTDSTGTYKMYIDEDHQDQLCDAMLISSPIKDCKSPSSGRDRTRVILTNYNGIASNKRFANAMGFMKEEAMSGCAELLRQYQEMASAVFHPAIGTLLSHHLHNSEFHQEFGNVSVKSISKGEAALILVRHGESLWNEKNLFTGCVDVPLTKKGVEEAIEAGKRISNIPVDMIFTSSLIRAQMTAMLAMTQHRRRKVPIIMHNESEQARAWSQIFSEETMRQSIPVITAWQLNERMYGELQGLNKQETADRFGKEKVHEWRRSYDIPPPNGESLEMCAKRAVAYFKDQIEPQLCSGKHVMIAAHGNSLRSIIMYLDKLTSQEVISLELSTGIPMLYIFKEGRFTRRGSPAGPTEAGVYAYTRGATYHRIVVGVIDVNKKMEERRLCGICSYCSQPLEVNCYSICQSSVLVLSP
;
A
#
# COMPACT_ATOMS: atom_id res chain seq x y z
N MET A 1 36.23 40.16 42.43
CA MET A 1 36.48 38.69 42.49
C MET A 1 35.22 37.91 42.84
N ALA A 2 34.58 38.14 44.00
CA ALA A 2 33.39 37.37 44.42
C ALA A 2 32.14 37.54 43.51
N ARG A 3 31.87 38.75 42.99
CA ARG A 3 30.74 38.98 42.07
C ARG A 3 30.91 38.33 40.69
N SER A 4 32.15 38.21 40.21
CA SER A 4 32.46 37.60 38.91
C SER A 4 32.38 36.06 38.97
N LEU A 5 32.74 35.47 40.11
CA LEU A 5 32.59 34.03 40.37
C LEU A 5 31.12 33.61 40.48
N LEU A 6 30.26 34.47 41.04
CA LEU A 6 28.81 34.22 41.13
C LEU A 6 28.13 34.22 39.75
N LEU A 7 28.55 35.11 38.84
CA LEU A 7 28.08 35.16 37.46
C LEU A 7 28.55 33.95 36.64
N LEU A 8 29.79 33.49 36.84
CA LEU A 8 30.27 32.27 36.20
C LEU A 8 29.48 31.04 36.69
N ALA A 9 29.19 30.96 37.99
CA ALA A 9 28.37 29.89 38.54
C ALA A 9 26.93 29.93 38.01
N LEU A 10 26.31 31.11 37.95
CA LEU A 10 24.92 31.29 37.45
C LEU A 10 24.78 31.06 35.95
N CYS A 11 25.83 31.27 35.15
CA CYS A 11 25.78 31.06 33.69
C CYS A 11 26.28 29.68 33.26
N VAL A 12 27.26 29.10 33.98
CA VAL A 12 27.88 27.82 33.57
C VAL A 12 27.19 26.62 34.22
N LEU A 13 26.64 26.73 35.43
CA LEU A 13 25.90 25.61 36.04
C LEU A 13 24.63 25.22 35.28
N PRO A 14 23.80 26.15 34.77
CA PRO A 14 22.66 25.77 33.92
C PRO A 14 23.10 25.17 32.58
N ALA A 15 24.24 25.61 32.03
CA ALA A 15 24.79 25.07 30.79
C ALA A 15 25.31 23.63 30.97
N LEU A 16 25.93 23.31 32.12
CA LEU A 16 26.34 21.95 32.47
C LEU A 16 25.16 21.04 32.83
N VAL A 17 24.10 21.59 33.47
CA VAL A 17 22.85 20.85 33.75
C VAL A 17 22.05 20.56 32.47
N SER A 18 22.23 21.35 31.41
CA SER A 18 21.65 21.05 30.09
C SER A 18 22.41 19.98 29.30
N ALA A 19 23.70 19.76 29.61
CA ALA A 19 24.54 18.75 28.96
C ALA A 19 24.44 17.35 29.61
N ALA A 20 23.90 17.25 30.83
CA ALA A 20 23.80 16.00 31.59
C ALA A 20 22.34 15.66 31.99
N ARG A 21 21.38 15.85 31.08
CA ARG A 21 20.05 15.25 31.26
C ARG A 21 20.08 13.80 30.75
N PRO A 22 19.94 12.79 31.62
CA PRO A 22 19.64 11.44 31.15
C PRO A 22 18.33 11.48 30.36
N ALA A 23 18.31 10.80 29.20
CA ALA A 23 17.18 10.75 28.29
C ALA A 23 15.87 10.44 29.04
N ARG A 24 14.86 11.28 28.83
CA ARG A 24 13.49 11.01 29.29
C ARG A 24 12.98 9.78 28.51
N ASN A 25 12.76 8.67 29.22
CA ASN A 25 12.13 7.42 28.79
C ASN A 25 12.53 6.91 27.37
N PRO A 26 13.35 5.86 27.23
CA PRO A 26 13.72 5.32 25.91
C PRO A 26 12.52 4.88 25.09
N PHE A 27 12.67 4.87 23.75
CA PHE A 27 11.72 4.20 22.88
C PHE A 27 11.77 2.69 23.11
N GLU A 28 10.64 2.06 23.38
CA GLU A 28 10.51 0.60 23.43
C GLU A 28 10.06 0.13 22.03
N LEU A 29 11.02 -0.25 21.19
CA LEU A 29 10.76 -0.81 19.87
C LEU A 29 10.50 -2.31 19.99
N GLU A 30 9.32 -2.75 19.56
CA GLU A 30 8.88 -4.14 19.58
C GLU A 30 8.56 -4.63 18.16
N GLY A 31 9.02 -5.83 17.81
CA GLY A 31 8.69 -6.48 16.54
C GLY A 31 8.87 -7.98 16.62
N ARG A 32 8.48 -8.70 15.57
CA ARG A 32 8.51 -10.18 15.56
C ARG A 32 9.27 -10.71 14.36
N VAL A 33 9.94 -11.84 14.56
CA VAL A 33 10.62 -12.59 13.50
C VAL A 33 10.02 -13.96 13.36
N TYR A 34 9.68 -14.34 12.14
CA TYR A 34 9.08 -15.62 11.83
C TYR A 34 9.85 -16.40 10.78
N CYS A 35 9.61 -17.71 10.74
CA CYS A 35 10.02 -18.63 9.71
C CYS A 35 8.82 -18.93 8.82
N ASP A 36 8.95 -18.56 7.55
CA ASP A 36 8.05 -18.93 6.49
C ASP A 36 8.29 -20.40 6.10
N THR A 37 7.65 -21.27 6.86
CA THR A 37 7.74 -22.74 6.76
C THR A 37 7.21 -23.29 5.45
N CYS A 38 6.35 -22.54 4.76
CA CYS A 38 5.77 -22.93 3.48
C CYS A 38 6.36 -22.18 2.29
N ARG A 39 7.35 -21.30 2.51
CA ARG A 39 7.95 -20.46 1.46
C ARG A 39 6.91 -19.64 0.70
N ALA A 40 5.89 -19.16 1.40
CA ALA A 40 4.76 -18.39 0.88
C ALA A 40 5.09 -16.91 0.61
N GLY A 41 6.13 -16.37 1.25
CA GLY A 41 6.48 -14.95 1.27
C GLY A 41 5.72 -14.12 2.32
N PHE A 42 4.92 -14.75 3.18
CA PHE A 42 4.11 -14.11 4.22
C PHE A 42 3.77 -15.10 5.36
N GLU A 43 3.18 -14.61 6.46
CA GLU A 43 2.74 -15.43 7.58
C GLU A 43 1.53 -16.29 7.21
N THR A 44 1.63 -17.61 7.41
CA THR A 44 0.54 -18.58 7.21
C THR A 44 0.16 -19.22 8.55
N SER A 45 -0.89 -20.04 8.56
CA SER A 45 -1.24 -20.82 9.75
C SER A 45 -0.14 -21.82 10.18
N LYS A 46 0.81 -22.15 9.29
CA LYS A 46 1.97 -23.00 9.60
C LYS A 46 3.25 -22.22 9.90
N THR A 47 3.22 -20.89 9.84
CA THR A 47 4.37 -20.07 10.18
C THR A 47 4.76 -20.27 11.64
N THR A 48 6.06 -20.42 11.89
CA THR A 48 6.61 -20.54 13.25
C THR A 48 7.40 -19.29 13.59
N TYR A 49 7.34 -18.85 14.84
CA TYR A 49 8.14 -17.71 15.28
C TYR A 49 9.53 -18.17 15.70
N ILE A 50 10.54 -17.35 15.40
CA ILE A 50 11.95 -17.73 15.57
C ILE A 50 12.48 -17.13 16.86
N ALA A 51 12.74 -17.96 17.86
CA ALA A 51 13.50 -17.57 19.03
C ALA A 51 14.99 -17.46 18.71
N GLY A 52 15.69 -16.45 19.25
CA GLY A 52 17.12 -16.27 19.04
C GLY A 52 17.54 -15.68 17.69
N ALA A 53 16.59 -15.20 16.87
CA ALA A 53 16.91 -14.47 15.64
C ALA A 53 17.55 -13.12 15.97
N LYS A 54 18.62 -12.78 15.25
CA LYS A 54 19.28 -11.49 15.37
C LYS A 54 18.65 -10.48 14.43
N VAL A 55 18.35 -9.31 14.97
CA VAL A 55 17.84 -8.15 14.24
C VAL A 55 18.73 -6.94 14.51
N ARG A 56 18.73 -5.98 13.59
CA ARG A 56 19.44 -4.71 13.75
C ARG A 56 18.53 -3.56 13.37
N VAL A 57 18.55 -2.50 14.18
CA VAL A 57 18.00 -1.21 13.80
C VAL A 57 19.14 -0.35 13.30
N GLU A 58 19.00 0.21 12.11
CA GLU A 58 19.91 1.19 11.54
C GLU A 58 19.15 2.48 11.27
N CYS A 59 19.68 3.62 11.72
CA CYS A 59 19.20 4.94 11.30
C CYS A 59 20.25 5.62 10.41
N LYS A 60 19.77 6.22 9.34
CA LYS A 60 20.59 6.93 8.36
C LYS A 60 20.19 8.38 8.27
N ASN A 61 21.18 9.25 8.05
CA ASN A 61 20.91 10.64 7.72
C ASN A 61 20.04 10.69 6.44
N ARG A 62 18.94 11.45 6.48
CA ARG A 62 17.97 11.48 5.39
C ARG A 62 18.52 12.06 4.07
N LYS A 63 19.54 12.94 4.15
CA LYS A 63 20.13 13.60 2.98
C LYS A 63 21.35 12.86 2.45
N THR A 64 22.27 12.49 3.34
CA THR A 64 23.56 11.89 2.95
C THR A 64 23.50 10.37 2.88
N MET A 65 22.47 9.74 3.49
CA MET A 65 22.33 8.30 3.67
C MET A 65 23.42 7.65 4.55
N ASP A 66 24.25 8.46 5.21
CA ASP A 66 25.26 7.96 6.14
C ASP A 66 24.63 7.29 7.35
N LEU A 67 25.21 6.17 7.79
CA LEU A 67 24.79 5.48 9.00
C LEU A 67 25.14 6.35 10.22
N VAL A 68 24.13 6.69 11.01
CA VAL A 68 24.28 7.54 12.19
C VAL A 68 23.97 6.81 13.49
N TYR A 69 23.25 5.70 13.42
CA TYR A 69 22.94 4.85 14.57
C TYR A 69 22.76 3.40 14.16
N SER A 70 23.22 2.49 15.02
CA SER A 70 22.99 1.06 14.86
C SER A 70 22.85 0.38 16.21
N LYS A 71 21.82 -0.46 16.38
CA LYS A 71 21.63 -1.29 17.57
C LYS A 71 21.13 -2.68 17.18
N GLU A 72 21.75 -3.71 17.76
CA GLU A 72 21.33 -5.10 17.56
C GLU A 72 20.43 -5.58 18.70
N GLY A 73 19.51 -6.48 18.36
CA GLY A 73 18.61 -7.15 19.28
C GLY A 73 18.45 -8.61 18.90
N THR A 74 17.91 -9.38 19.84
CA THR A 74 17.64 -10.81 19.66
C THR A 74 16.19 -11.10 20.06
N THR A 75 15.53 -11.97 19.32
CA THR A 75 14.17 -12.39 19.67
C THR A 75 14.14 -13.35 20.86
N ASP A 76 13.10 -13.21 21.68
CA ASP A 76 12.77 -14.09 22.80
C ASP A 76 12.14 -15.42 22.36
N SER A 77 11.68 -16.24 23.31
CA SER A 77 11.06 -17.54 23.06
C SER A 77 9.78 -17.47 22.20
N THR A 78 9.13 -16.31 22.10
CA THR A 78 7.92 -16.09 21.30
C THR A 78 8.24 -15.57 19.89
N GLY A 79 9.53 -15.38 19.59
CA GLY A 79 10.05 -14.74 18.39
C GLY A 79 9.85 -13.22 18.37
N THR A 80 9.66 -12.61 19.53
CA THR A 80 9.50 -11.16 19.68
C THR A 80 10.82 -10.54 20.11
N TYR A 81 11.25 -9.47 19.47
CA TYR A 81 12.39 -8.67 19.93
C TYR A 81 11.89 -7.38 20.56
N LYS A 82 12.57 -6.95 21.61
CA LYS A 82 12.37 -5.64 22.24
C LYS A 82 13.71 -4.91 22.33
N MET A 83 13.75 -3.68 21.85
CA MET A 83 14.93 -2.82 21.90
C MET A 83 14.57 -1.48 22.53
N TYR A 84 15.35 -1.08 23.52
CA TYR A 84 15.26 0.25 24.12
C TYR A 84 16.21 1.20 23.41
N ILE A 85 15.70 2.30 22.86
CA ILE A 85 16.49 3.26 22.07
C ILE A 85 16.42 4.61 22.79
N ASP A 86 17.55 5.05 23.32
CA ASP A 86 17.66 6.24 24.17
C ASP A 86 17.77 7.56 23.36
N GLU A 87 17.95 7.46 22.03
CA GLU A 87 18.13 8.59 21.13
C GLU A 87 16.85 8.94 20.35
N ASP A 88 16.57 10.24 20.21
CA ASP A 88 15.56 10.75 19.28
C ASP A 88 16.20 11.02 17.92
N HIS A 89 15.83 10.20 16.94
CA HIS A 89 16.38 10.22 15.60
C HIS A 89 15.69 11.23 14.67
N GLN A 90 14.78 12.07 15.17
CA GLN A 90 14.18 13.20 14.45
C GLN A 90 13.66 12.82 13.04
N ASP A 91 14.29 13.36 11.99
CA ASP A 91 13.94 13.14 10.58
C ASP A 91 14.78 12.06 9.89
N GLN A 92 15.63 11.34 10.62
CA GLN A 92 16.47 10.25 10.10
C GLN A 92 15.62 9.06 9.64
N LEU A 93 16.16 8.32 8.66
CA LEU A 93 15.53 7.12 8.12
C LEU A 93 15.97 5.90 8.93
N CYS A 94 15.11 5.41 9.82
CA CYS A 94 15.37 4.24 10.64
C CYS A 94 14.68 2.97 10.11
N ASP A 95 15.41 1.88 9.94
CA ASP A 95 14.90 0.58 9.52
C ASP A 95 15.32 -0.50 10.53
N ALA A 96 14.39 -1.38 10.91
CA ALA A 96 14.72 -2.66 11.52
C ALA A 96 14.96 -3.70 10.43
N MET A 97 15.98 -4.52 10.57
CA MET A 97 16.48 -5.43 9.54
C MET A 97 16.84 -6.79 10.14
N LEU A 98 16.65 -7.85 9.36
CA LEU A 98 17.08 -9.20 9.71
C LEU A 98 18.60 -9.34 9.55
N ILE A 99 19.26 -9.95 10.55
CA ILE A 99 20.70 -10.26 10.50
C ILE A 99 20.92 -11.75 10.34
N SER A 100 20.36 -12.58 11.24
CA SER A 100 20.57 -14.03 11.18
C SER A 100 19.48 -14.79 11.92
N SER A 101 19.21 -16.01 11.47
CA SER A 101 18.36 -16.97 12.15
C SER A 101 19.20 -18.11 12.75
N PRO A 102 18.90 -18.55 13.99
CA PRO A 102 19.54 -19.73 14.59
C PRO A 102 18.98 -21.04 14.05
N ILE A 103 17.84 -21.01 13.35
CA ILE A 103 17.21 -22.20 12.78
C ILE A 103 17.99 -22.64 11.55
N LYS A 104 18.50 -23.88 11.56
CA LYS A 104 19.44 -24.40 10.56
C LYS A 104 18.91 -24.29 9.13
N ASP A 105 17.64 -24.61 8.94
CA ASP A 105 16.94 -24.69 7.65
C ASP A 105 16.05 -23.46 7.37
N CYS A 106 16.20 -22.35 8.10
CA CYS A 106 15.39 -21.14 7.92
C CYS A 106 16.24 -19.87 8.08
N LYS A 107 17.18 -19.68 7.15
CA LYS A 107 18.23 -18.64 7.23
C LYS A 107 18.15 -17.55 6.18
N SER A 108 17.50 -17.82 5.05
CA SER A 108 17.45 -16.87 3.93
C SER A 108 16.32 -15.88 4.18
N PRO A 109 16.54 -14.56 4.22
CA PRO A 109 15.45 -13.61 4.38
C PRO A 109 14.39 -13.80 3.29
N SER A 110 13.12 -13.81 3.68
CA SER A 110 12.02 -13.80 2.73
C SER A 110 12.04 -12.48 1.97
N SER A 111 11.89 -12.53 0.65
CA SER A 111 11.92 -11.34 -0.21
C SER A 111 10.88 -10.31 0.26
N GLY A 112 11.30 -9.04 0.40
CA GLY A 112 10.49 -7.92 0.90
C GLY A 112 10.08 -8.02 2.37
N ARG A 113 10.61 -9.00 3.12
CA ARG A 113 10.42 -9.19 4.56
C ARG A 113 11.74 -9.18 5.33
N ASP A 114 12.81 -8.73 4.69
CA ASP A 114 14.15 -8.57 5.26
C ASP A 114 14.29 -7.30 6.13
N ARG A 115 13.39 -6.34 5.96
CA ARG A 115 13.40 -5.06 6.69
C ARG A 115 12.02 -4.43 6.88
N THR A 116 11.92 -3.50 7.81
CA THR A 116 10.75 -2.65 8.02
C THR A 116 11.14 -1.26 8.53
N ARG A 117 10.45 -0.24 8.04
CA ARG A 117 10.59 1.15 8.50
C ARG A 117 10.09 1.28 9.94
N VAL A 118 10.85 1.97 10.80
CA VAL A 118 10.47 2.27 12.19
C VAL A 118 10.58 3.77 12.46
N ILE A 119 9.70 4.32 13.29
CA ILE A 119 9.66 5.76 13.58
C ILE A 119 10.24 6.02 14.95
N LEU A 120 11.49 6.50 15.02
CA LEU A 120 12.20 6.71 16.29
C LEU A 120 12.34 8.20 16.61
N THR A 121 11.20 8.88 16.69
CA THR A 121 11.16 10.30 17.07
C THR A 121 9.93 10.62 17.90
N ASN A 122 10.02 11.66 18.73
CA ASN A 122 8.90 12.27 19.45
C ASN A 122 8.24 13.41 18.64
N TYR A 123 8.85 13.87 17.55
CA TYR A 123 8.33 14.96 16.70
C TYR A 123 7.21 14.52 15.74
N ASN A 124 6.84 13.25 15.78
CA ASN A 124 5.74 12.68 14.99
C ASN A 124 4.36 12.83 15.65
N GLY A 125 4.30 13.26 16.91
CA GLY A 125 3.04 13.39 17.66
C GLY A 125 2.45 12.06 18.16
N ILE A 126 3.29 11.02 18.30
CA ILE A 126 2.99 9.78 19.04
C ILE A 126 3.29 10.04 20.53
N ALA A 127 2.28 9.88 21.39
CA ALA A 127 2.40 10.18 22.83
C ALA A 127 3.10 9.08 23.65
N SER A 128 3.06 7.84 23.16
CA SER A 128 3.75 6.70 23.78
C SER A 128 5.20 6.65 23.32
N ASN A 129 6.09 6.03 24.09
CA ASN A 129 7.44 5.67 23.65
C ASN A 129 7.52 4.25 23.06
N LYS A 130 6.41 3.49 23.06
CA LYS A 130 6.34 2.21 22.37
C LYS A 130 6.32 2.42 20.86
N ARG A 131 7.08 1.61 20.12
CA ARG A 131 7.15 1.61 18.66
C ARG A 131 6.97 0.17 18.18
N PHE A 132 6.13 -0.03 17.18
CA PHE A 132 5.89 -1.37 16.62
C PHE A 132 6.49 -1.47 15.22
N ALA A 133 7.21 -2.56 14.98
CA ALA A 133 7.76 -2.93 13.69
C ALA A 133 6.93 -4.06 13.07
N ASN A 134 6.73 -4.00 11.75
CA ASN A 134 6.09 -5.11 11.04
C ASN A 134 6.91 -6.40 11.20
N ALA A 135 6.22 -7.54 11.22
CA ALA A 135 6.89 -8.83 11.32
C ALA A 135 7.80 -9.08 10.10
N MET A 136 9.02 -9.50 10.38
CA MET A 136 10.04 -9.82 9.38
C MET A 136 10.23 -11.34 9.31
N GLY A 137 10.54 -11.86 8.13
CA GLY A 137 10.50 -13.30 7.87
C GLY A 137 11.80 -13.84 7.28
N PHE A 138 12.28 -14.96 7.81
CA PHE A 138 13.18 -15.85 7.09
C PHE A 138 12.38 -16.94 6.39
N MET A 139 12.91 -17.47 5.31
CA MET A 139 12.31 -18.52 4.50
C MET A 139 12.99 -19.85 4.79
N LYS A 140 12.17 -20.91 4.95
CA LYS A 140 12.67 -22.27 5.12
C LYS A 140 13.30 -22.79 3.82
N GLU A 141 14.38 -23.56 3.89
CA GLU A 141 15.09 -24.12 2.71
C GLU A 141 14.17 -25.03 1.89
N GLU A 142 13.42 -25.89 2.56
CA GLU A 142 12.39 -26.75 1.96
C GLU A 142 11.05 -26.55 2.66
N ALA A 143 9.97 -26.54 1.88
CA ALA A 143 8.62 -26.38 2.42
C ALA A 143 8.24 -27.59 3.30
N MET A 144 7.59 -27.34 4.44
CA MET A 144 7.12 -28.42 5.31
C MET A 144 6.03 -29.28 4.66
N SER A 145 5.87 -30.51 5.18
CA SER A 145 4.78 -31.39 4.76
C SER A 145 3.40 -30.72 4.93
N GLY A 146 2.51 -30.98 3.98
CA GLY A 146 1.20 -30.35 3.91
C GLY A 146 1.24 -28.84 3.61
N CYS A 147 2.40 -28.24 3.32
CA CYS A 147 2.43 -26.88 2.76
C CYS A 147 1.87 -26.86 1.34
N ALA A 148 2.07 -27.92 0.54
CA ALA A 148 1.46 -28.00 -0.79
C ALA A 148 -0.07 -27.96 -0.70
N GLU A 149 -0.68 -28.71 0.22
CA GLU A 149 -2.13 -28.68 0.46
C GLU A 149 -2.57 -27.37 1.11
N LEU A 150 -1.84 -26.83 2.08
CA LEU A 150 -2.17 -25.55 2.70
C LEU A 150 -2.09 -24.41 1.67
N LEU A 151 -1.04 -24.38 0.84
CA LEU A 151 -0.91 -23.44 -0.26
C LEU A 151 -1.96 -23.72 -1.34
N ARG A 152 -2.34 -24.98 -1.58
CA ARG A 152 -3.46 -25.34 -2.44
C ARG A 152 -4.77 -24.86 -1.84
N GLN A 153 -4.98 -24.90 -0.52
CA GLN A 153 -6.14 -24.34 0.17
C GLN A 153 -6.12 -22.82 0.13
N TYR A 154 -4.97 -22.16 0.27
CA TYR A 154 -4.85 -20.73 0.01
C TYR A 154 -5.12 -20.42 -1.48
N GLN A 155 -4.71 -21.30 -2.40
CA GLN A 155 -4.97 -21.22 -3.83
C GLN A 155 -6.42 -21.60 -4.19
N GLU A 156 -7.11 -22.47 -3.45
CA GLU A 156 -8.46 -23.00 -3.64
C GLU A 156 -9.49 -22.14 -2.93
N MET A 157 -9.19 -21.60 -1.75
CA MET A 157 -9.87 -20.42 -1.20
C MET A 157 -9.71 -19.25 -2.15
N ALA A 158 -8.57 -19.16 -2.83
CA ALA A 158 -8.51 -18.28 -3.97
C ALA A 158 -9.38 -18.82 -5.14
N SER A 159 -9.52 -20.14 -5.42
CA SER A 159 -10.11 -20.74 -6.66
C SER A 159 -11.60 -21.04 -6.68
N ALA A 160 -12.20 -21.43 -5.56
CA ALA A 160 -13.64 -21.68 -5.42
C ALA A 160 -14.49 -20.40 -5.63
N VAL A 161 -13.83 -19.27 -5.85
CA VAL A 161 -14.39 -18.01 -6.28
C VAL A 161 -14.74 -18.02 -7.79
N PHE A 162 -14.47 -19.13 -8.52
CA PHE A 162 -14.58 -19.29 -9.98
C PHE A 162 -15.37 -20.52 -10.46
N HIS A 163 -16.70 -20.51 -10.34
CA HIS A 163 -17.55 -21.17 -11.34
C HIS A 163 -19.00 -20.67 -11.28
N PRO A 164 -19.63 -20.27 -12.40
CA PRO A 164 -21.07 -20.07 -12.49
C PRO A 164 -21.73 -21.19 -13.32
N ALA A 165 -22.67 -21.91 -12.72
CA ALA A 165 -23.77 -22.60 -13.41
C ALA A 165 -25.05 -21.94 -12.83
N ILE A 166 -26.08 -21.51 -13.56
CA ILE A 166 -26.75 -21.98 -14.76
C ILE A 166 -27.40 -20.75 -15.45
N GLY A 167 -27.48 -20.76 -16.78
CA GLY A 167 -28.48 -20.00 -17.53
C GLY A 167 -29.37 -20.97 -18.31
N THR A 168 -30.70 -20.82 -18.21
CA THR A 168 -31.65 -21.39 -19.18
C THR A 168 -32.88 -20.50 -19.27
N LEU A 169 -33.05 -19.82 -20.42
CA LEU A 169 -34.31 -19.63 -21.19
C LEU A 169 -34.18 -18.43 -22.14
N LEU A 170 -33.86 -18.70 -23.42
CA LEU A 170 -34.66 -18.32 -24.61
C LEU A 170 -33.85 -18.52 -25.92
N SER A 171 -34.42 -19.36 -26.79
CA SER A 171 -34.11 -19.67 -28.20
C SER A 171 -34.38 -18.47 -29.14
N HIS A 172 -33.75 -18.24 -30.30
CA HIS A 172 -33.71 -19.05 -31.54
C HIS A 172 -32.76 -18.39 -32.59
N HIS A 173 -32.08 -19.21 -33.43
CA HIS A 173 -31.58 -18.99 -34.82
C HIS A 173 -30.52 -17.88 -35.12
N LEU A 174 -29.44 -18.02 -35.94
CA LEU A 174 -28.86 -19.07 -36.81
C LEU A 174 -27.36 -18.74 -37.13
N HIS A 175 -26.48 -19.75 -37.02
CA HIS A 175 -25.32 -20.19 -37.84
C HIS A 175 -24.14 -19.28 -38.29
N ASN A 176 -22.96 -19.66 -37.75
CA ASN A 176 -21.64 -19.99 -38.34
C ASN A 176 -20.86 -19.02 -39.26
N SER A 177 -19.70 -18.55 -38.74
CA SER A 177 -18.38 -18.89 -39.32
C SER A 177 -17.30 -18.81 -38.24
N GLU A 178 -16.46 -19.85 -38.16
CA GLU A 178 -15.39 -20.02 -37.17
C GLU A 178 -14.12 -19.27 -37.59
N PHE A 179 -13.55 -18.50 -36.64
CA PHE A 179 -12.15 -18.07 -36.68
C PHE A 179 -11.56 -18.27 -35.29
N HIS A 180 -10.85 -19.38 -35.10
CA HIS A 180 -10.11 -19.70 -33.89
C HIS A 180 -8.74 -19.02 -33.94
N GLN A 181 -8.44 -18.16 -32.97
CA GLN A 181 -7.06 -17.81 -32.61
C GLN A 181 -6.91 -17.74 -31.09
N GLU A 182 -6.08 -18.62 -30.57
CA GLU A 182 -5.81 -18.89 -29.16
C GLU A 182 -4.95 -17.79 -28.51
N PHE A 183 -5.48 -17.15 -27.47
CA PHE A 183 -4.69 -16.54 -26.40
C PHE A 183 -5.39 -16.84 -25.06
N GLY A 184 -4.84 -17.81 -24.33
CA GLY A 184 -5.41 -18.36 -23.10
C GLY A 184 -5.38 -17.38 -21.92
N ASN A 185 -6.56 -16.90 -21.56
CA ASN A 185 -6.89 -16.08 -20.40
C ASN A 185 -6.46 -16.74 -19.07
N VAL A 186 -5.55 -16.12 -18.30
CA VAL A 186 -5.34 -16.46 -16.88
C VAL A 186 -6.13 -15.49 -16.02
N SER A 187 -7.14 -16.03 -15.36
CA SER A 187 -8.12 -15.35 -14.52
C SER A 187 -7.53 -14.89 -13.19
N VAL A 188 -7.55 -13.57 -12.99
CA VAL A 188 -7.67 -12.94 -11.67
C VAL A 188 -8.75 -13.70 -10.92
N LYS A 189 -8.52 -14.12 -9.67
CA LYS A 189 -9.64 -14.61 -8.87
C LYS A 189 -10.57 -13.42 -8.54
N SER A 190 -11.46 -13.08 -9.48
CA SER A 190 -12.72 -12.34 -9.32
C SER A 190 -13.17 -12.48 -7.90
N ILE A 191 -13.19 -11.36 -7.21
CA ILE A 191 -14.29 -10.96 -6.36
C ILE A 191 -15.52 -11.81 -6.71
N SER A 192 -15.89 -12.74 -5.83
CA SER A 192 -17.08 -13.58 -6.04
C SER A 192 -18.27 -12.69 -6.31
N LYS A 193 -19.24 -13.16 -7.11
CA LYS A 193 -20.60 -12.58 -7.17
C LYS A 193 -21.07 -12.30 -5.73
N GLY A 194 -21.02 -11.03 -5.29
CA GLY A 194 -21.36 -10.60 -3.92
C GLY A 194 -20.24 -9.96 -3.08
N GLU A 195 -19.00 -9.85 -3.57
CA GLU A 195 -17.93 -9.09 -2.90
C GLU A 195 -17.67 -7.74 -3.60
N ALA A 196 -17.16 -6.75 -2.87
CA ALA A 196 -16.70 -5.48 -3.40
C ALA A 196 -15.38 -5.05 -2.73
N ALA A 197 -14.57 -4.28 -3.44
CA ALA A 197 -13.29 -3.77 -2.93
C ALA A 197 -13.50 -2.31 -2.53
N LEU A 198 -13.05 -1.96 -1.33
CA LEU A 198 -12.99 -0.59 -0.85
C LEU A 198 -11.52 -0.22 -0.60
N ILE A 199 -11.01 0.74 -1.37
CA ILE A 199 -9.63 1.23 -1.26
C ILE A 199 -9.67 2.60 -0.59
N LEU A 200 -9.03 2.76 0.55
CA LEU A 200 -8.87 4.05 1.23
C LEU A 200 -7.45 4.57 1.01
N VAL A 201 -7.30 5.80 0.53
CA VAL A 201 -5.98 6.42 0.28
C VAL A 201 -5.96 7.81 0.92
N ARG A 202 -5.06 8.01 1.88
CA ARG A 202 -4.74 9.37 2.35
C ARG A 202 -3.92 10.06 1.27
N HIS A 203 -4.24 11.32 0.99
CA HIS A 203 -3.45 12.13 0.05
C HIS A 203 -1.94 12.08 0.34
N GLY A 204 -1.13 12.25 -0.70
CA GLY A 204 0.33 12.40 -0.55
C GLY A 204 0.71 13.65 0.25
N GLU A 205 1.97 13.79 0.63
CA GLU A 205 2.48 14.96 1.34
C GLU A 205 2.11 16.29 0.65
N SER A 206 1.51 17.23 1.39
CA SER A 206 1.20 18.57 0.88
C SER A 206 2.26 19.61 1.23
N LEU A 207 2.28 20.75 0.53
CA LEU A 207 3.21 21.86 0.83
C LEU A 207 3.16 22.33 2.29
N TRP A 208 2.00 22.22 2.94
CA TRP A 208 1.86 22.59 4.35
C TRP A 208 2.17 21.44 5.30
N ASN A 209 2.10 20.18 4.86
CA ASN A 209 2.63 19.07 5.64
C ASN A 209 4.15 19.18 5.76
N GLU A 210 4.83 19.46 4.65
CA GLU A 210 6.29 19.69 4.60
C GLU A 210 6.71 20.84 5.53
N LYS A 211 5.94 21.94 5.55
CA LYS A 211 6.19 23.12 6.41
C LYS A 211 5.69 22.96 7.85
N ASN A 212 5.19 21.78 8.22
CA ASN A 212 4.62 21.50 9.53
C ASN A 212 3.52 22.48 9.99
N LEU A 213 2.66 22.91 9.06
CA LEU A 213 1.52 23.79 9.33
C LEU A 213 0.24 22.98 9.56
N PHE A 214 -0.70 23.53 10.32
CA PHE A 214 -2.08 23.03 10.35
C PHE A 214 -2.79 23.38 9.05
N THR A 215 -3.28 22.39 8.31
CA THR A 215 -3.91 22.62 7.01
C THR A 215 -5.43 22.73 7.10
N GLY A 216 -6.08 21.71 7.66
CA GLY A 216 -7.54 21.63 7.70
C GLY A 216 -8.15 21.75 6.32
N CYS A 217 -9.15 22.62 6.17
CA CYS A 217 -9.88 22.80 4.93
C CYS A 217 -9.21 23.79 3.96
N VAL A 218 -8.04 24.35 4.29
CA VAL A 218 -7.30 25.21 3.36
C VAL A 218 -6.81 24.39 2.18
N ASP A 219 -7.05 24.89 0.97
CA ASP A 219 -6.77 24.13 -0.24
C ASP A 219 -5.35 24.35 -0.75
N VAL A 220 -4.48 23.38 -0.43
CA VAL A 220 -3.06 23.39 -0.78
C VAL A 220 -2.72 22.18 -1.65
N PRO A 221 -1.79 22.32 -2.61
CA PRO A 221 -1.40 21.24 -3.49
C PRO A 221 -0.41 20.26 -2.83
N LEU A 222 -0.17 19.14 -3.52
CA LEU A 222 0.87 18.17 -3.19
C LEU A 222 2.28 18.76 -3.39
N THR A 223 3.25 18.26 -2.64
CA THR A 223 4.68 18.45 -2.94
C THR A 223 5.09 17.52 -4.09
N LYS A 224 6.32 17.67 -4.62
CA LYS A 224 6.90 16.69 -5.56
C LYS A 224 6.90 15.28 -4.97
N LYS A 225 7.29 15.16 -3.71
CA LYS A 225 7.24 13.91 -2.96
C LYS A 225 5.80 13.39 -2.83
N GLY A 226 4.82 14.25 -2.54
CA GLY A 226 3.41 13.86 -2.49
C GLY A 226 2.87 13.34 -3.83
N VAL A 227 3.35 13.88 -4.95
CA VAL A 227 3.05 13.36 -6.30
C VAL A 227 3.63 11.96 -6.50
N GLU A 228 4.88 11.73 -6.10
CA GLU A 228 5.53 10.41 -6.15
C GLU A 228 4.80 9.39 -5.26
N GLU A 229 4.41 9.78 -4.05
CA GLU A 229 3.61 8.98 -3.13
C GLU A 229 2.26 8.56 -3.77
N ALA A 230 1.59 9.47 -4.47
CA ALA A 230 0.33 9.17 -5.17
C ALA A 230 0.53 8.21 -6.35
N ILE A 231 1.61 8.38 -7.12
CA ILE A 231 1.97 7.47 -8.21
C ILE A 231 2.27 6.08 -7.65
N GLU A 232 3.01 5.99 -6.54
CA GLU A 232 3.34 4.72 -5.90
C GLU A 232 2.09 4.03 -5.32
N ALA A 233 1.15 4.79 -4.76
CA ALA A 233 -0.17 4.29 -4.38
C ALA A 233 -0.89 3.64 -5.57
N GLY A 234 -0.85 4.30 -6.73
CA GLY A 234 -1.41 3.80 -7.99
C GLY A 234 -0.82 2.46 -8.42
N LYS A 235 0.51 2.30 -8.32
CA LYS A 235 1.18 1.03 -8.64
C LYS A 235 0.75 -0.08 -7.69
N ARG A 236 0.58 0.21 -6.39
CA ARG A 236 0.10 -0.77 -5.38
C ARG A 236 -1.30 -1.30 -5.70
N ILE A 237 -2.18 -0.45 -6.24
CA ILE A 237 -3.57 -0.80 -6.54
C ILE A 237 -3.81 -1.15 -8.01
N SER A 238 -2.77 -1.25 -8.84
CA SER A 238 -2.91 -1.30 -10.30
C SER A 238 -3.75 -2.46 -10.85
N ASN A 239 -3.88 -3.54 -10.07
CA ASN A 239 -4.61 -4.77 -10.42
C ASN A 239 -5.96 -4.90 -9.70
N ILE A 240 -6.26 -4.01 -8.75
CA ILE A 240 -7.50 -4.04 -7.98
C ILE A 240 -8.54 -3.26 -8.78
N PRO A 241 -9.68 -3.86 -9.14
CA PRO A 241 -10.67 -3.15 -9.92
C PRO A 241 -11.18 -1.90 -9.21
N VAL A 242 -11.46 -0.84 -9.98
CA VAL A 242 -12.07 0.40 -9.51
C VAL A 242 -13.14 0.80 -10.51
N ASP A 243 -14.38 0.89 -10.05
CA ASP A 243 -15.54 1.29 -10.85
C ASP A 243 -16.03 2.70 -10.51
N MET A 244 -15.71 3.19 -9.30
CA MET A 244 -16.08 4.53 -8.87
C MET A 244 -15.07 5.09 -7.87
N ILE A 245 -14.85 6.39 -7.92
CA ILE A 245 -13.92 7.08 -7.04
C ILE A 245 -14.68 8.16 -6.28
N PHE A 246 -14.49 8.20 -4.96
CA PHE A 246 -14.90 9.33 -4.14
C PHE A 246 -13.68 10.08 -3.66
N THR A 247 -13.78 11.40 -3.64
CA THR A 247 -12.71 12.25 -3.11
C THR A 247 -13.31 13.45 -2.40
N SER A 248 -12.47 14.14 -1.64
CA SER A 248 -12.88 15.40 -1.03
C SER A 248 -12.90 16.54 -2.05
N SER A 249 -13.47 17.68 -1.67
CA SER A 249 -13.41 18.91 -2.49
C SER A 249 -12.04 19.61 -2.49
N LEU A 250 -10.99 18.99 -1.92
CA LEU A 250 -9.67 19.61 -1.76
C LEU A 250 -8.67 19.02 -2.75
N ILE A 251 -7.92 19.89 -3.43
CA ILE A 251 -7.10 19.57 -4.60
C ILE A 251 -6.10 18.46 -4.33
N ARG A 252 -5.45 18.43 -3.16
CA ARG A 252 -4.49 17.38 -2.79
C ARG A 252 -5.07 15.96 -2.80
N ALA A 253 -6.33 15.81 -2.41
CA ALA A 253 -7.00 14.50 -2.44
C ALA A 253 -7.39 14.11 -3.87
N GLN A 254 -7.89 15.08 -4.65
CA GLN A 254 -8.21 14.91 -6.06
C GLN A 254 -6.96 14.54 -6.88
N MET A 255 -5.87 15.32 -6.74
CA MET A 255 -4.57 15.03 -7.36
C MET A 255 -4.10 13.61 -7.05
N THR A 256 -4.21 13.18 -5.78
CA THR A 256 -3.80 11.83 -5.39
C THR A 256 -4.60 10.77 -6.13
N ALA A 257 -5.93 10.89 -6.19
CA ALA A 257 -6.78 9.96 -6.92
C ALA A 257 -6.42 9.88 -8.41
N MET A 258 -6.33 11.04 -9.06
CA MET A 258 -6.08 11.13 -10.49
C MET A 258 -4.70 10.56 -10.85
N LEU A 259 -3.67 10.94 -10.10
CA LEU A 259 -2.30 10.43 -10.30
C LEU A 259 -2.20 8.93 -10.06
N ALA A 260 -2.84 8.41 -9.01
CA ALA A 260 -2.86 6.97 -8.74
C ALA A 260 -3.47 6.18 -9.91
N MET A 261 -4.57 6.68 -10.48
CA MET A 261 -5.25 6.02 -11.59
C MET A 261 -4.46 6.03 -12.91
N THR A 262 -3.48 6.92 -13.07
CA THR A 262 -2.57 6.87 -14.24
C THR A 262 -1.75 5.57 -14.31
N GLN A 263 -1.57 4.89 -13.17
CA GLN A 263 -0.80 3.64 -13.06
C GLN A 263 -1.69 2.38 -13.18
N HIS A 264 -3.01 2.54 -13.30
CA HIS A 264 -3.97 1.45 -13.22
C HIS A 264 -4.01 0.61 -14.51
N ARG A 265 -3.90 -0.73 -14.41
CA ARG A 265 -3.73 -1.60 -15.58
C ARG A 265 -4.91 -1.63 -16.54
N ARG A 266 -6.13 -1.41 -16.04
CA ARG A 266 -7.34 -1.37 -16.89
C ARG A 266 -7.41 -0.14 -17.79
N ARG A 267 -6.54 0.86 -17.59
CA ARG A 267 -6.44 2.10 -18.40
C ARG A 267 -7.77 2.87 -18.57
N LYS A 268 -8.76 2.61 -17.72
CA LYS A 268 -9.96 3.43 -17.64
C LYS A 268 -9.59 4.82 -17.14
N VAL A 269 -10.27 5.83 -17.68
CA VAL A 269 -9.95 7.24 -17.42
C VAL A 269 -10.81 7.74 -16.26
N PRO A 270 -10.24 8.21 -15.14
CA PRO A 270 -11.00 8.86 -14.10
C PRO A 270 -11.50 10.23 -14.59
N ILE A 271 -12.78 10.55 -14.36
CA ILE A 271 -13.40 11.81 -14.78
C ILE A 271 -14.14 12.42 -13.60
N ILE A 272 -13.81 13.67 -13.27
CA ILE A 272 -14.52 14.43 -12.23
C ILE A 272 -15.93 14.75 -12.72
N MET A 273 -16.91 14.34 -11.94
CA MET A 273 -18.33 14.58 -12.22
C MET A 273 -18.71 15.94 -11.64
N HIS A 274 -19.14 16.85 -12.52
CA HIS A 274 -19.56 18.19 -12.16
C HIS A 274 -21.08 18.25 -11.99
N ASN A 275 -21.55 18.30 -10.74
CA ASN A 275 -22.97 18.25 -10.38
C ASN A 275 -23.49 19.53 -9.71
N GLU A 276 -22.65 20.57 -9.63
CA GLU A 276 -22.94 21.85 -8.97
C GLU A 276 -23.99 22.70 -9.68
N SER A 277 -24.19 22.50 -10.99
CA SER A 277 -25.21 23.18 -11.78
C SER A 277 -25.68 22.31 -12.95
N GLU A 278 -26.80 22.69 -13.57
CA GLU A 278 -27.26 22.05 -14.81
C GLU A 278 -26.27 22.28 -15.96
N GLN A 279 -25.70 23.48 -16.04
CA GLN A 279 -24.71 23.85 -17.04
C GLN A 279 -23.44 23.02 -16.92
N ALA A 280 -22.91 22.84 -15.71
CA ALA A 280 -21.70 22.04 -15.49
C ALA A 280 -21.93 20.55 -15.81
N ARG A 281 -23.13 20.02 -15.50
CA ARG A 281 -23.53 18.66 -15.93
C ARG A 281 -23.61 18.53 -17.44
N ALA A 282 -24.23 19.51 -18.12
CA ALA A 282 -24.34 19.51 -19.57
C ALA A 282 -22.97 19.60 -20.26
N TRP A 283 -22.05 20.43 -19.75
CA TRP A 283 -20.72 20.60 -20.32
C TRP A 283 -19.78 19.41 -20.09
N SER A 284 -20.02 18.62 -19.04
CA SER A 284 -19.23 17.42 -18.73
C SER A 284 -19.83 16.13 -19.31
N GLN A 285 -20.91 16.23 -20.09
CA GLN A 285 -21.59 15.07 -20.66
C GLN A 285 -20.71 14.32 -21.68
N ILE A 286 -20.63 13.00 -21.52
CA ILE A 286 -19.97 12.09 -22.45
C ILE A 286 -21.04 11.46 -23.34
N PHE A 287 -21.01 11.76 -24.64
CA PHE A 287 -22.01 11.26 -25.59
C PHE A 287 -21.71 9.85 -26.13
N SER A 288 -20.44 9.46 -26.17
CA SER A 288 -20.02 8.13 -26.62
C SER A 288 -20.25 7.10 -25.50
N GLU A 289 -21.15 6.15 -25.70
CA GLU A 289 -21.37 5.05 -24.76
C GLU A 289 -20.10 4.22 -24.50
N GLU A 290 -19.28 4.01 -25.53
CA GLU A 290 -18.00 3.30 -25.41
C GLU A 290 -17.04 4.06 -24.49
N THR A 291 -16.88 5.37 -24.73
CA THR A 291 -16.02 6.23 -23.89
C THR A 291 -16.52 6.26 -22.45
N MET A 292 -17.84 6.30 -22.25
CA MET A 292 -18.45 6.25 -20.94
C MET A 292 -18.13 4.92 -20.23
N ARG A 293 -18.15 3.77 -20.92
CA ARG A 293 -17.75 2.46 -20.36
C ARG A 293 -16.26 2.39 -19.99
N GLN A 294 -15.42 3.14 -20.70
CA GLN A 294 -13.98 3.29 -20.42
C GLN A 294 -13.66 4.38 -19.39
N SER A 295 -14.68 5.03 -18.82
CA SER A 295 -14.51 6.07 -17.81
C SER A 295 -14.78 5.53 -16.40
N ILE A 296 -14.18 6.18 -15.40
CA ILE A 296 -14.48 5.96 -13.98
C ILE A 296 -14.97 7.29 -13.40
N PRO A 297 -16.21 7.38 -12.92
CA PRO A 297 -16.71 8.61 -12.31
C PRO A 297 -15.98 8.90 -10.99
N VAL A 298 -15.54 10.14 -10.85
CA VAL A 298 -14.91 10.71 -9.65
C VAL A 298 -15.90 11.70 -9.02
N ILE A 299 -16.43 11.37 -7.85
CA ILE A 299 -17.39 12.17 -7.12
C ILE A 299 -16.66 12.96 -6.03
N THR A 300 -16.75 14.29 -6.08
CA THR A 300 -16.17 15.18 -5.06
C THR A 300 -17.20 15.51 -3.99
N ALA A 301 -16.83 15.39 -2.72
CA ALA A 301 -17.72 15.67 -1.59
C ALA A 301 -17.02 16.40 -0.46
N TRP A 302 -17.58 17.55 -0.03
CA TRP A 302 -17.01 18.32 1.08
C TRP A 302 -17.08 17.55 2.41
N GLN A 303 -18.03 16.62 2.54
CA GLN A 303 -18.18 15.75 3.69
C GLN A 303 -16.97 14.84 3.92
N LEU A 304 -16.15 14.61 2.88
CA LEU A 304 -14.89 13.86 2.97
C LEU A 304 -13.68 14.75 3.25
N ASN A 305 -13.84 16.07 3.37
CA ASN A 305 -12.75 17.00 3.64
C ASN A 305 -12.08 16.68 4.99
N GLU A 306 -10.82 17.12 5.13
CA GLU A 306 -10.08 17.07 6.38
C GLU A 306 -10.87 17.72 7.53
N ARG A 307 -10.56 17.35 8.77
CA ARG A 307 -11.06 18.06 9.96
C ARG A 307 -10.67 19.54 9.88
N MET A 308 -11.64 20.43 10.00
CA MET A 308 -11.42 21.87 9.98
C MET A 308 -10.72 22.31 11.28
N TYR A 309 -9.53 22.90 11.15
CA TYR A 309 -8.68 23.22 12.32
C TYR A 309 -8.97 24.60 12.93
N GLY A 310 -10.01 25.28 12.46
CA GLY A 310 -10.42 26.59 12.94
C GLY A 310 -9.30 27.63 12.82
N GLU A 311 -9.09 28.38 13.89
CA GLU A 311 -8.07 29.43 13.98
C GLU A 311 -6.63 28.90 13.92
N LEU A 312 -6.43 27.58 14.04
CA LEU A 312 -5.09 27.01 13.93
C LEU A 312 -4.60 26.90 12.49
N GLN A 313 -5.49 26.96 11.49
CA GLN A 313 -5.12 26.79 10.09
C GLN A 313 -4.06 27.81 9.65
N GLY A 314 -2.97 27.32 9.05
CA GLY A 314 -1.82 28.12 8.62
C GLY A 314 -0.76 28.32 9.70
N LEU A 315 -1.05 28.05 10.97
CA LEU A 315 -0.06 28.15 12.04
C LEU A 315 0.89 26.96 12.03
N ASN A 316 2.15 27.20 12.39
CA ASN A 316 3.14 26.15 12.59
C ASN A 316 2.80 25.35 13.86
N LYS A 317 2.83 24.01 13.77
CA LYS A 317 2.44 23.14 14.89
C LYS A 317 3.37 23.26 16.08
N GLN A 318 4.67 23.42 15.85
CA GLN A 318 5.66 23.53 16.90
C GLN A 318 5.52 24.89 17.61
N GLU A 319 5.50 25.98 16.86
CA GLU A 319 5.32 27.33 17.42
C GLU A 319 4.00 27.48 18.17
N THR A 320 2.92 26.87 17.66
CA THR A 320 1.62 26.84 18.34
C THR A 320 1.71 26.08 19.67
N ALA A 321 2.43 24.96 19.69
CA ALA A 321 2.67 24.20 20.92
C ALA A 321 3.52 24.98 21.94
N ASP A 322 4.48 25.77 21.46
CA ASP A 322 5.32 26.62 22.30
C ASP A 322 4.52 27.81 22.87
N ARG A 323 3.59 28.37 22.10
CA ARG A 323 2.73 29.49 22.52
C ARG A 323 1.59 29.08 23.44
N PHE A 324 0.90 27.97 23.15
CA PHE A 324 -0.33 27.58 23.84
C PHE A 324 -0.16 26.39 24.80
N GLY A 325 1.03 25.78 24.82
CA GLY A 325 1.34 24.59 25.60
C GLY A 325 1.14 23.29 24.81
N LYS A 326 2.09 22.35 24.97
CA LYS A 326 2.11 21.07 24.27
C LYS A 326 0.87 20.21 24.55
N GLU A 327 0.41 20.17 25.80
CA GLU A 327 -0.75 19.39 26.21
C GLU A 327 -2.03 19.91 25.55
N LYS A 328 -2.25 21.23 25.57
CA LYS A 328 -3.40 21.88 24.94
C LYS A 328 -3.44 21.66 23.43
N VAL A 329 -2.30 21.82 22.75
CA VAL A 329 -2.21 21.58 21.31
C VAL A 329 -2.34 20.09 20.99
N HIS A 330 -1.85 19.21 21.85
CA HIS A 330 -2.05 17.77 21.71
C HIS A 330 -3.53 17.41 21.83
N GLU A 331 -4.24 17.97 22.81
CA GLU A 331 -5.68 17.79 23.01
C GLU A 331 -6.46 18.26 21.77
N TRP A 332 -6.26 19.49 21.30
CA TRP A 332 -6.88 19.96 20.04
C TRP A 332 -6.58 19.08 18.82
N ARG A 333 -5.39 18.46 18.78
CA ARG A 333 -4.97 17.61 17.68
C ARG A 333 -5.54 16.20 17.76
N ARG A 334 -5.67 15.65 18.95
CA ARG A 334 -5.85 14.21 19.14
C ARG A 334 -7.13 13.86 19.87
N SER A 335 -7.71 14.76 20.66
CA SER A 335 -9.00 14.50 21.31
C SER A 335 -10.09 14.15 20.30
N TYR A 336 -11.01 13.29 20.73
CA TYR A 336 -12.15 12.87 19.94
C TYR A 336 -13.19 13.99 19.85
N ASP A 337 -13.53 14.60 20.99
CA ASP A 337 -14.65 15.51 21.18
C ASP A 337 -14.25 16.97 21.41
N ILE A 338 -12.98 17.24 21.74
CA ILE A 338 -12.50 18.62 21.98
C ILE A 338 -12.01 19.24 20.66
N PRO A 339 -12.69 20.26 20.12
CA PRO A 339 -12.26 20.95 18.90
C PRO A 339 -11.16 21.97 19.19
N PRO A 340 -10.32 22.30 18.18
CA PRO A 340 -9.57 23.55 18.21
C PRO A 340 -10.52 24.77 18.17
N PRO A 341 -10.04 25.98 18.55
CA PRO A 341 -10.86 27.19 18.54
C PRO A 341 -11.51 27.44 17.17
N ASN A 342 -12.83 27.60 17.15
CA ASN A 342 -13.65 27.77 15.95
C ASN A 342 -13.40 26.67 14.89
N GLY A 343 -13.08 25.45 15.31
CA GLY A 343 -12.82 24.29 14.46
C GLY A 343 -13.79 23.13 14.67
N GLU A 344 -13.49 22.01 14.01
CA GLU A 344 -14.20 20.74 14.17
C GLU A 344 -13.42 19.80 15.11
N SER A 345 -14.14 19.06 15.97
CA SER A 345 -13.60 17.90 16.66
C SER A 345 -13.52 16.69 15.72
N LEU A 346 -12.89 15.59 16.16
CA LEU A 346 -12.90 14.35 15.37
C LEU A 346 -14.33 13.76 15.32
N GLU A 347 -15.12 13.91 16.38
CA GLU A 347 -16.51 13.51 16.45
C GLU A 347 -17.36 14.25 15.40
N MET A 348 -17.21 15.57 15.27
CA MET A 348 -17.93 16.37 14.26
C MET A 348 -17.55 15.94 12.85
N CYS A 349 -16.25 15.75 12.60
CA CYS A 349 -15.74 15.22 11.32
C CYS A 349 -16.31 13.83 11.04
N ALA A 350 -16.39 12.96 12.06
CA ALA A 350 -16.96 11.62 11.95
C ALA A 350 -18.44 11.63 11.62
N LYS A 351 -19.24 12.49 12.28
CA LYS A 351 -20.67 12.64 12.01
C LYS A 351 -20.93 12.88 10.52
N ARG A 352 -20.22 13.84 9.89
CA ARG A 352 -20.41 14.12 8.45
C ARG A 352 -19.79 13.07 7.52
N ALA A 353 -18.59 12.59 7.81
CA ALA A 353 -17.87 11.68 6.91
C ALA A 353 -18.52 10.29 6.89
N VAL A 354 -18.92 9.78 8.06
CA VAL A 354 -19.57 8.48 8.20
C VAL A 354 -21.00 8.52 7.65
N ALA A 355 -21.76 9.60 7.89
CA ALA A 355 -23.08 9.75 7.27
C ALA A 355 -22.99 9.71 5.74
N TYR A 356 -22.08 10.49 5.15
CA TYR A 356 -21.85 10.47 3.71
C TYR A 356 -21.40 9.10 3.20
N PHE A 357 -20.50 8.42 3.92
CA PHE A 357 -20.08 7.07 3.58
C PHE A 357 -21.27 6.10 3.52
N LYS A 358 -22.12 6.09 4.56
CA LYS A 358 -23.29 5.20 4.64
C LYS A 358 -24.35 5.52 3.59
N ASP A 359 -24.57 6.79 3.30
CA ASP A 359 -25.65 7.21 2.41
C ASP A 359 -25.28 7.12 0.93
N GLN A 360 -24.00 7.35 0.60
CA GLN A 360 -23.55 7.51 -0.80
C GLN A 360 -22.58 6.44 -1.26
N ILE A 361 -21.74 5.90 -0.36
CA ILE A 361 -20.63 5.01 -0.72
C ILE A 361 -20.99 3.54 -0.48
N GLU A 362 -21.50 3.22 0.70
CA GLU A 362 -21.89 1.87 1.08
C GLU A 362 -22.93 1.25 0.12
N PRO A 363 -23.96 1.98 -0.37
CA PRO A 363 -24.90 1.42 -1.33
C PRO A 363 -24.23 1.02 -2.66
N GLN A 364 -23.12 1.68 -3.04
CA GLN A 364 -22.37 1.35 -4.24
C GLN A 364 -21.62 0.03 -4.04
N LEU A 365 -21.02 -0.16 -2.86
CA LEU A 365 -20.39 -1.44 -2.48
C LEU A 365 -21.44 -2.57 -2.41
N CYS A 366 -22.64 -2.29 -1.87
CA CYS A 366 -23.78 -3.21 -1.89
C CYS A 366 -24.22 -3.59 -3.32
N SER A 367 -24.11 -2.66 -4.26
CA SER A 367 -24.38 -2.93 -5.68
C SER A 367 -23.26 -3.71 -6.39
N GLY A 368 -22.18 -4.06 -5.68
CA GLY A 368 -21.04 -4.82 -6.21
C GLY A 368 -19.97 -3.96 -6.88
N LYS A 369 -20.07 -2.62 -6.83
CA LYS A 369 -19.05 -1.73 -7.41
C LYS A 369 -17.79 -1.71 -6.55
N HIS A 370 -16.64 -1.65 -7.19
CA HIS A 370 -15.37 -1.45 -6.52
C HIS A 370 -15.10 0.05 -6.35
N VAL A 371 -14.89 0.49 -5.12
CA VAL A 371 -14.80 1.90 -4.77
C VAL A 371 -13.41 2.26 -4.26
N MET A 372 -12.85 3.36 -4.77
CA MET A 372 -11.69 4.02 -4.17
C MET A 372 -12.13 5.33 -3.49
N ILE A 373 -11.66 5.58 -2.27
CA ILE A 373 -11.79 6.84 -1.57
C ILE A 373 -10.41 7.46 -1.39
N ALA A 374 -10.17 8.61 -2.03
CA ALA A 374 -8.97 9.42 -1.80
C ALA A 374 -9.33 10.65 -0.96
N ALA A 375 -8.86 10.70 0.28
CA ALA A 375 -9.24 11.74 1.23
C ALA A 375 -8.10 12.08 2.21
N HIS A 376 -8.43 12.41 3.46
CA HIS A 376 -7.52 13.03 4.42
C HIS A 376 -7.36 12.18 5.67
N GLY A 377 -6.43 12.57 6.53
CA GLY A 377 -6.13 11.81 7.74
C GLY A 377 -7.36 11.64 8.63
N ASN A 378 -8.00 12.73 9.06
CA ASN A 378 -9.09 12.61 10.03
C ASN A 378 -10.36 12.04 9.43
N SER A 379 -10.73 12.43 8.20
CA SER A 379 -11.93 11.87 7.56
C SER A 379 -11.81 10.37 7.31
N LEU A 380 -10.65 9.88 6.89
CA LEU A 380 -10.41 8.44 6.76
C LEU A 380 -10.34 7.72 8.11
N ARG A 381 -9.75 8.31 9.15
CA ARG A 381 -9.79 7.74 10.50
C ARG A 381 -11.22 7.59 11.00
N SER A 382 -12.08 8.57 10.75
CA SER A 382 -13.49 8.49 11.11
C SER A 382 -14.23 7.38 10.37
N ILE A 383 -13.96 7.21 9.07
CA ILE A 383 -14.52 6.08 8.30
C ILE A 383 -13.99 4.75 8.85
N ILE A 384 -12.68 4.63 9.08
CA ILE A 384 -12.08 3.40 9.64
C ILE A 384 -12.63 3.08 11.03
N MET A 385 -12.87 4.10 11.87
CA MET A 385 -13.53 3.92 13.17
C MET A 385 -14.89 3.25 13.01
N TYR A 386 -15.68 3.65 12.01
CA TYR A 386 -16.95 3.00 11.69
C TYR A 386 -16.77 1.58 11.15
N LEU A 387 -15.84 1.36 10.20
CA LEU A 387 -15.61 0.05 9.56
C LEU A 387 -15.09 -1.00 10.54
N ASP A 388 -14.10 -0.64 11.36
CA ASP A 388 -13.42 -1.53 12.31
C ASP A 388 -14.08 -1.49 13.70
N LYS A 389 -15.17 -0.73 13.87
CA LYS A 389 -15.91 -0.54 15.13
C LYS A 389 -15.01 -0.09 16.30
N LEU A 390 -14.09 0.82 16.01
CA LEU A 390 -13.13 1.34 16.99
C LEU A 390 -13.83 2.27 18.00
N THR A 391 -13.36 2.22 19.23
CA THR A 391 -13.73 3.17 20.29
C THR A 391 -13.10 4.55 20.06
N SER A 392 -13.59 5.56 20.78
CA SER A 392 -13.02 6.91 20.72
C SER A 392 -11.57 6.96 21.18
N GLN A 393 -11.10 6.03 22.03
CA GLN A 393 -9.70 5.94 22.45
C GLN A 393 -8.83 5.27 21.38
N GLU A 394 -9.32 4.19 20.75
CA GLU A 394 -8.58 3.46 19.73
C GLU A 394 -8.35 4.32 18.47
N VAL A 395 -9.36 5.08 18.02
CA VAL A 395 -9.21 5.95 16.84
C VAL A 395 -8.19 7.07 17.03
N ILE A 396 -7.94 7.50 18.28
CA ILE A 396 -6.94 8.53 18.59
C ILE A 396 -5.53 8.02 18.28
N SER A 397 -5.29 6.73 18.57
CA SER A 397 -4.03 6.04 18.31
C SER A 397 -3.84 5.62 16.84
N LEU A 398 -4.93 5.59 16.05
CA LEU A 398 -4.86 5.24 14.64
C LEU A 398 -4.14 6.34 13.85
N GLU A 399 -3.08 5.95 13.14
CA GLU A 399 -2.36 6.81 12.21
C GLU A 399 -2.40 6.25 10.79
N LEU A 400 -2.50 7.17 9.82
CA LEU A 400 -2.54 6.85 8.40
C LEU A 400 -1.36 7.53 7.71
N SER A 401 -0.49 6.74 7.09
CA SER A 401 0.61 7.27 6.28
C SER A 401 0.10 7.93 5.00
N THR A 402 0.80 8.93 4.50
CA THR A 402 0.47 9.60 3.23
C THR A 402 0.74 8.67 2.05
N GLY A 403 -0.16 8.65 1.06
CA GLY A 403 0.01 7.84 -0.16
C GLY A 403 0.08 6.33 0.02
N ILE A 404 -0.24 5.79 1.20
CA ILE A 404 -0.30 4.34 1.42
C ILE A 404 -1.77 3.89 1.32
N PRO A 405 -2.16 3.13 0.28
CA PRO A 405 -3.51 2.63 0.13
C PRO A 405 -3.81 1.56 1.17
N MET A 406 -5.07 1.49 1.63
CA MET A 406 -5.58 0.52 2.56
C MET A 406 -6.79 -0.19 1.95
N LEU A 407 -6.72 -1.51 1.86
CA LEU A 407 -7.75 -2.33 1.22
C LEU A 407 -8.70 -2.94 2.26
N TYR A 408 -9.98 -2.81 1.99
CA TYR A 408 -11.08 -3.53 2.63
C TYR A 408 -11.80 -4.38 1.59
N ILE A 409 -12.23 -5.57 1.99
CA ILE A 409 -13.20 -6.38 1.23
C ILE A 409 -14.55 -6.24 1.91
N PHE A 410 -15.54 -5.83 1.14
CA PHE A 410 -16.94 -5.76 1.56
C PHE A 410 -17.68 -7.01 1.06
N LYS A 411 -18.37 -7.70 1.96
CA LYS A 411 -19.18 -8.89 1.66
C LYS A 411 -20.37 -8.94 2.61
N GLU A 412 -21.59 -9.00 2.07
CA GLU A 412 -22.82 -9.19 2.88
C GLU A 412 -22.91 -8.23 4.08
N GLY A 413 -22.65 -6.94 3.87
CA GLY A 413 -22.71 -5.93 4.95
C GLY A 413 -21.51 -5.95 5.92
N ARG A 414 -20.50 -6.79 5.69
CA ARG A 414 -19.31 -6.91 6.53
C ARG A 414 -18.06 -6.41 5.81
N PHE A 415 -17.25 -5.64 6.52
CA PHE A 415 -15.96 -5.14 6.06
C PHE A 415 -14.83 -5.97 6.66
N THR A 416 -13.90 -6.44 5.82
CA THR A 416 -12.69 -7.16 6.25
C THR A 416 -11.46 -6.42 5.78
N ARG A 417 -10.68 -5.91 6.73
CA ARG A 417 -9.41 -5.21 6.45
C ARG A 417 -8.36 -6.18 5.91
N ARG A 418 -7.73 -5.84 4.78
CA ARG A 418 -6.63 -6.60 4.17
C ARG A 418 -5.26 -5.93 4.29
N GLY A 419 -5.23 -4.69 4.80
CA GLY A 419 -4.00 -3.91 4.93
C GLY A 419 -3.61 -3.21 3.63
N SER A 420 -2.35 -2.80 3.52
CA SER A 420 -1.86 -2.13 2.31
C SER A 420 -1.47 -3.15 1.23
N PRO A 421 -1.95 -2.99 -0.01
CA PRO A 421 -1.44 -3.77 -1.14
C PRO A 421 0.08 -3.60 -1.32
N ALA A 422 0.69 -4.68 -1.81
CA ALA A 422 2.11 -4.76 -2.15
C ALA A 422 2.57 -3.63 -3.09
N GLY A 423 3.67 -2.96 -2.78
CA GLY A 423 4.34 -2.09 -3.75
C GLY A 423 5.04 -2.90 -4.86
N PRO A 424 5.33 -2.31 -6.02
CA PRO A 424 6.26 -2.90 -6.99
C PRO A 424 7.71 -3.03 -6.46
N THR A 425 8.13 -2.17 -5.52
CA THR A 425 9.48 -2.19 -4.92
C THR A 425 9.54 -2.85 -3.55
N GLU A 426 8.39 -3.15 -2.95
CA GLU A 426 8.25 -3.89 -1.69
C GLU A 426 7.56 -5.20 -2.03
N ALA A 427 8.20 -6.35 -1.84
CA ALA A 427 7.53 -7.63 -2.11
C ALA A 427 6.37 -7.81 -1.11
N GLY A 428 5.19 -7.33 -1.48
CA GLY A 428 4.03 -7.51 -0.64
C GLY A 428 3.42 -8.89 -0.86
N VAL A 429 2.36 -9.13 -0.10
CA VAL A 429 1.73 -10.43 0.16
C VAL A 429 1.30 -11.19 -1.12
N TYR A 430 1.31 -10.56 -2.28
CA TYR A 430 0.90 -11.13 -3.57
C TYR A 430 1.98 -11.09 -4.68
N ALA A 431 3.24 -10.76 -4.37
CA ALA A 431 4.30 -10.66 -5.38
C ALA A 431 4.82 -12.02 -5.92
N TYR A 432 4.43 -13.15 -5.32
CA TYR A 432 4.83 -14.48 -5.80
C TYR A 432 3.67 -15.22 -6.47
N THR A 433 3.35 -14.79 -7.68
CA THR A 433 2.90 -15.69 -8.77
C THR A 433 3.24 -15.05 -10.12
N ARG A 434 4.52 -14.69 -10.31
CA ARG A 434 5.12 -14.90 -11.63
C ARG A 434 5.76 -16.28 -11.57
N GLY A 435 5.11 -17.26 -12.20
CA GLY A 435 5.80 -18.49 -12.55
C GLY A 435 7.10 -18.12 -13.24
N ALA A 436 8.19 -18.70 -12.78
CA ALA A 436 9.46 -18.64 -13.47
C ALA A 436 9.27 -19.25 -14.87
N THR A 437 8.93 -18.44 -15.86
CA THR A 437 9.33 -18.75 -17.23
C THR A 437 10.82 -18.48 -17.27
N TYR A 438 11.55 -19.57 -17.10
CA TYR A 438 12.94 -19.75 -17.45
C TYR A 438 13.10 -19.33 -18.93
N HIS A 439 13.28 -18.04 -19.21
CA HIS A 439 13.89 -17.62 -20.45
C HIS A 439 15.37 -17.98 -20.32
N ARG A 440 15.67 -19.23 -20.67
CA ARG A 440 16.98 -19.61 -21.13
C ARG A 440 17.20 -18.82 -22.42
N ILE A 441 17.70 -17.60 -22.30
CA ILE A 441 18.38 -16.94 -23.40
C ILE A 441 19.62 -17.80 -23.63
N VAL A 442 19.49 -18.80 -24.49
CA VAL A 442 20.64 -19.32 -25.20
C VAL A 442 21.03 -18.19 -26.13
N VAL A 443 21.96 -17.35 -25.65
CA VAL A 443 22.81 -16.58 -26.56
C VAL A 443 23.58 -17.65 -27.32
N GLY A 444 23.02 -18.07 -28.45
CA GLY A 444 23.75 -18.75 -29.49
C GLY A 444 24.79 -17.76 -29.99
N VAL A 445 25.97 -17.79 -29.37
CA VAL A 445 27.19 -17.42 -30.07
C VAL A 445 27.26 -18.38 -31.25
N ILE A 446 27.00 -17.85 -32.44
CA ILE A 446 27.42 -18.48 -33.68
C ILE A 446 28.95 -18.42 -33.61
N ASP A 447 29.55 -19.47 -33.06
CA ASP A 447 30.93 -19.79 -33.33
C ASP A 447 30.95 -20.61 -34.62
N VAL A 448 31.50 -19.99 -35.66
CA VAL A 448 31.70 -20.60 -36.96
C VAL A 448 32.83 -21.60 -36.82
N ASN A 449 32.50 -22.86 -36.50
CA ASN A 449 33.22 -24.09 -36.87
C ASN A 449 32.90 -25.25 -35.90
N LYS A 450 32.04 -26.19 -36.30
CA LYS A 450 32.36 -27.64 -36.30
C LYS A 450 31.21 -28.53 -36.79
N LYS A 451 31.62 -29.42 -37.69
CA LYS A 451 30.97 -30.60 -38.27
C LYS A 451 30.32 -31.59 -37.28
N MET A 452 29.33 -32.31 -37.82
CA MET A 452 28.87 -33.68 -37.46
C MET A 452 28.23 -33.81 -36.06
N GLU A 453 27.21 -34.62 -35.79
CA GLU A 453 26.80 -35.90 -36.37
C GLU A 453 25.35 -36.21 -35.93
N GLU A 454 24.68 -37.08 -36.66
CA GLU A 454 23.33 -37.57 -36.48
C GLU A 454 23.03 -38.16 -35.08
N ARG A 455 21.78 -38.01 -34.60
CA ARG A 455 21.02 -39.10 -33.95
C ARG A 455 19.53 -38.74 -33.80
N ARG A 456 18.71 -39.57 -34.44
CA ARG A 456 17.24 -39.67 -34.29
C ARG A 456 16.88 -40.26 -32.92
N LEU A 457 15.77 -39.81 -32.34
CA LEU A 457 14.78 -40.68 -31.67
C LEU A 457 13.44 -39.95 -31.49
N CYS A 458 12.38 -40.65 -31.86
CA CYS A 458 11.00 -40.21 -32.05
C CYS A 458 10.22 -39.99 -30.74
N GLY A 459 9.23 -39.09 -30.79
CA GLY A 459 8.11 -38.97 -29.84
C GLY A 459 6.89 -38.35 -30.53
N ILE A 460 5.73 -38.99 -30.38
CA ILE A 460 4.51 -38.89 -31.21
C ILE A 460 3.65 -37.66 -30.87
N CYS A 461 3.03 -37.04 -31.89
CA CYS A 461 2.09 -35.91 -31.79
C CYS A 461 0.63 -36.39 -31.71
N SER A 462 -0.11 -35.89 -30.72
CA SER A 462 -1.41 -36.40 -30.25
C SER A 462 -2.65 -35.97 -31.07
N TYR A 463 -2.55 -35.73 -32.38
CA TYR A 463 -3.71 -35.20 -33.13
C TYR A 463 -4.00 -35.77 -34.52
N CYS A 464 -3.35 -36.85 -34.97
CA CYS A 464 -3.83 -37.56 -36.16
C CYS A 464 -3.34 -39.01 -36.21
N SER A 465 -4.27 -39.96 -36.20
CA SER A 465 -4.03 -41.38 -36.45
C SER A 465 -3.96 -41.63 -37.96
N GLN A 466 -2.80 -41.42 -38.60
CA GLN A 466 -2.26 -42.20 -39.74
C GLN A 466 -0.93 -41.61 -40.28
N PRO A 467 -0.03 -42.43 -40.85
CA PRO A 467 1.31 -42.02 -41.26
C PRO A 467 1.35 -41.60 -42.73
N LEU A 468 1.89 -40.42 -43.05
CA LEU A 468 2.26 -40.08 -44.43
C LEU A 468 3.61 -39.34 -44.44
N GLU A 469 4.59 -40.05 -44.99
CA GLU A 469 5.79 -39.50 -45.62
C GLU A 469 5.38 -38.58 -46.78
N VAL A 470 6.13 -37.49 -47.01
CA VAL A 470 6.69 -37.08 -48.32
C VAL A 470 7.05 -35.58 -48.29
N ASN A 471 8.31 -35.35 -48.69
CA ASN A 471 9.04 -34.13 -49.07
C ASN A 471 8.25 -32.88 -49.50
N CYS A 472 8.65 -31.72 -48.94
CA CYS A 472 8.54 -30.43 -49.61
C CYS A 472 9.93 -29.78 -49.73
N TYR A 473 10.55 -29.98 -50.89
CA TYR A 473 11.52 -29.07 -51.51
C TYR A 473 10.73 -28.18 -52.49
N SER A 474 11.14 -26.91 -52.64
CA SER A 474 10.58 -25.86 -53.52
C SER A 474 9.23 -25.29 -53.04
N ILE A 475 9.06 -23.98 -52.84
CA ILE A 475 8.94 -22.97 -53.90
C ILE A 475 9.58 -21.63 -53.48
N CYS A 476 10.15 -20.99 -54.51
CA CYS A 476 10.89 -19.74 -54.56
C CYS A 476 10.03 -18.47 -54.51
N GLN A 477 10.70 -17.39 -54.03
CA GLN A 477 10.78 -16.04 -54.61
C GLN A 477 9.59 -15.04 -54.59
N SER A 478 10.01 -13.79 -54.31
CA SER A 478 9.42 -12.48 -54.66
C SER A 478 8.36 -11.95 -53.67
N SER A 479 8.51 -10.77 -53.04
CA SER A 479 8.73 -9.48 -53.70
C SER A 479 9.25 -8.40 -52.73
N VAL A 480 10.12 -7.54 -53.26
CA VAL A 480 10.68 -6.29 -52.69
C VAL A 480 10.13 -5.11 -53.49
N LEU A 481 9.76 -4.01 -52.82
CA LEU A 481 9.61 -2.62 -53.35
C LEU A 481 9.28 -1.72 -52.12
N VAL A 482 10.19 -0.95 -51.51
CA VAL A 482 10.99 0.24 -51.89
C VAL A 482 10.16 1.49 -52.23
N LEU A 483 10.42 2.54 -51.44
CA LEU A 483 9.83 3.88 -51.33
C LEU A 483 10.34 4.87 -52.41
N SER A 484 9.66 6.02 -52.54
CA SER A 484 10.22 7.29 -53.05
C SER A 484 9.36 8.48 -52.57
N PRO A 485 9.89 9.72 -52.53
CA PRO A 485 11.29 10.17 -52.57
C PRO A 485 11.87 10.50 -51.18
#